data_AF-A0A7C3LX03-F1
#
_entry.id   AF-A0A7C3LX03-F1
#
_cell.length_a   1.000
_cell.length_b   1.000
_cell.length_c   1.000
_cell.angle_alpha   90.00
_cell.angle_beta   90.00
_cell.angle_gamma   90.00
#
_symmetry.space_group_name_H-M   'P 1'
#
loop_
_entity.id
_entity.type
_entity.pdbx_description
1 polymer ?
#
loop_
_entity_poly.entity_id
_entity_poly.type
_entity_poly.pdbx_seq_one_letter_code
_entity_poly.pdbx_strand_id
1 'polypeptide(L)'
;MNEVLKKLQVANPKLGLLSIEAPEFARYGRVLRRYDPSEMIARAKAILPKTEGIVYEPSVPALEEPSAFNTAIFREVYGGMPMQVGWCYGVNLQMAGLEYHRGSEVDVCITDQVLLVGHVEDIVYGEEISYDTRHVAAFYAPAGSVIELPAWNLHFAPLHV
;
A
#
# COMPACT_ATOMS: atom_id res chain seq x y z
N MET A 1 -12.55 -16.73 4.84
CA MET A 1 -11.50 -16.26 5.76
C MET A 1 -10.17 -16.77 5.25
N ASN A 2 -9.26 -15.87 4.84
CA ASN A 2 -8.01 -16.20 4.16
C ASN A 2 -7.06 -17.03 5.07
N GLU A 3 -6.54 -18.16 4.56
CA GLU A 3 -5.67 -19.07 5.31
C GLU A 3 -4.31 -18.44 5.65
N VAL A 4 -3.77 -17.61 4.75
CA VAL A 4 -2.50 -16.89 4.94
C VAL A 4 -2.61 -15.91 6.11
N LEU A 5 -3.67 -15.10 6.15
CA LEU A 5 -3.93 -14.19 7.26
C LEU A 5 -3.97 -14.91 8.61
N LYS A 6 -4.64 -16.06 8.71
CA LYS A 6 -4.66 -16.83 9.97
C LYS A 6 -3.26 -17.28 10.39
N LYS A 7 -2.44 -17.76 9.45
CA LYS A 7 -1.05 -18.16 9.73
C LYS A 7 -0.23 -16.97 10.22
N LEU A 8 -0.37 -15.81 9.57
CA LEU A 8 0.29 -14.57 9.99
C LEU A 8 -0.14 -14.12 11.38
N GLN A 9 -1.44 -14.20 11.71
CA GLN A 9 -1.97 -13.85 13.04
C GLN A 9 -1.43 -14.79 14.13
N VAL A 10 -1.35 -16.09 13.86
CA VAL A 10 -0.79 -17.07 14.81
C VAL A 10 0.71 -16.85 15.01
N ALA A 11 1.44 -16.55 13.93
CA ALA A 11 2.89 -16.28 14.01
C ALA A 11 3.20 -14.93 14.69
N ASN A 12 2.29 -13.95 14.60
CA ASN A 12 2.51 -12.57 15.07
C ASN A 12 1.36 -12.08 15.98
N PRO A 13 1.09 -12.74 17.12
CA PRO A 13 -0.11 -12.48 17.93
C PRO A 13 -0.14 -11.07 18.55
N LYS A 14 1.01 -10.41 18.68
CA LYS A 14 1.13 -9.05 19.22
C LYS A 14 0.86 -7.94 18.19
N LEU A 15 0.87 -8.27 16.90
CA LEU A 15 0.74 -7.27 15.83
C LEU A 15 -0.71 -6.79 15.65
N GLY A 16 -1.70 -7.53 16.19
CA GLY A 16 -3.11 -7.19 16.01
C GLY A 16 -3.52 -7.18 14.54
N LEU A 17 -2.89 -8.03 13.70
CA LEU A 17 -3.05 -8.03 12.25
C LEU A 17 -4.52 -8.27 11.84
N LEU A 18 -5.09 -7.31 11.12
CA LEU A 18 -6.43 -7.37 10.55
C LEU A 18 -6.37 -7.55 9.03
N SER A 19 -7.52 -7.77 8.39
CA SER A 19 -7.63 -7.67 6.93
C SER A 19 -7.89 -6.22 6.53
N ILE A 20 -7.45 -5.77 5.36
CA ILE A 20 -7.89 -4.49 4.76
C ILE A 20 -9.41 -4.37 4.58
N GLU A 21 -10.14 -5.49 4.65
CA GLU A 21 -11.60 -5.54 4.63
C GLU A 21 -12.24 -5.23 6.00
N ALA A 22 -11.45 -5.17 7.07
CA ALA A 22 -11.92 -4.87 8.40
C ALA A 22 -12.32 -3.38 8.51
N PRO A 23 -13.41 -3.03 9.22
CA PRO A 23 -13.89 -1.66 9.33
C PRO A 23 -12.85 -0.69 9.92
N GLU A 24 -11.93 -1.19 10.73
CA GLU A 24 -10.82 -0.44 11.32
C GLU A 24 -9.88 0.17 10.26
N PHE A 25 -9.82 -0.43 9.06
CA PHE A 25 -8.97 0.09 7.97
C PHE A 25 -9.47 1.47 7.48
N ALA A 26 -10.75 1.81 7.67
CA ALA A 26 -11.32 3.08 7.24
C ALA A 26 -10.67 4.32 7.88
N ARG A 27 -9.99 4.16 9.03
CA ARG A 27 -9.16 5.22 9.62
C ARG A 27 -7.97 5.57 8.72
N TYR A 28 -7.41 4.58 8.04
CA TYR A 28 -6.14 4.69 7.34
C TYR A 28 -6.31 4.78 5.82
N GLY A 29 -7.33 4.14 5.25
CA GLY A 29 -7.51 4.12 3.80
C GLY A 29 -8.81 3.43 3.39
N ARG A 30 -8.91 3.06 2.12
CA ARG A 30 -10.08 2.32 1.60
C ARG A 30 -9.72 1.35 0.49
N VAL A 31 -10.47 0.25 0.40
CA VAL A 31 -10.36 -0.71 -0.70
C VAL A 31 -11.23 -0.26 -1.88
N LEU A 32 -10.62 -0.09 -3.04
CA LEU A 32 -11.27 0.40 -4.26
C LEU A 32 -11.81 -0.75 -5.12
N ARG A 33 -12.82 -1.45 -4.61
CA ARG A 33 -13.38 -2.71 -5.17
C ARG A 33 -13.92 -2.62 -6.61
N ARG A 34 -14.18 -1.42 -7.12
CA ARG A 34 -14.75 -1.23 -8.46
C ARG A 34 -13.73 -1.29 -9.59
N TYR A 35 -12.44 -1.21 -9.28
CA TYR A 35 -11.40 -1.21 -10.29
C TYR A 35 -10.81 -2.59 -10.45
N ASP A 36 -10.66 -3.01 -11.71
CA ASP A 36 -10.01 -4.27 -12.07
C ASP A 36 -8.53 -4.01 -12.35
N PRO A 37 -7.60 -4.49 -11.49
CA PRO A 37 -6.17 -4.30 -11.69
C PRO A 37 -5.51 -5.37 -12.57
N SER A 38 -6.27 -6.31 -13.14
CA SER A 38 -5.72 -7.51 -13.80
C SER A 38 -4.71 -7.18 -14.90
N GLU A 39 -5.00 -6.17 -15.73
CA GLU A 39 -4.08 -5.70 -16.77
C GLU A 39 -2.79 -5.12 -16.17
N MET A 40 -2.91 -4.27 -15.14
CA MET A 40 -1.76 -3.66 -14.45
C MET A 40 -0.86 -4.73 -13.83
N ILE A 41 -1.46 -5.71 -13.15
CA ILE A 41 -0.74 -6.84 -12.54
C ILE A 41 0.01 -7.65 -13.60
N ALA A 42 -0.64 -7.92 -14.75
CA ALA A 42 0.00 -8.64 -15.85
C ALA A 42 1.19 -7.88 -16.42
N ARG A 43 1.05 -6.57 -16.65
CA ARG A 43 2.13 -5.69 -17.11
C ARG A 43 3.30 -5.70 -16.14
N ALA A 44 3.04 -5.46 -14.85
CA ALA A 44 4.08 -5.45 -13.82
C ALA A 44 4.81 -6.78 -13.74
N LYS A 45 4.09 -7.92 -13.70
CA LYS A 45 4.71 -9.26 -13.66
C LYS A 45 5.57 -9.57 -14.88
N ALA A 46 5.25 -9.04 -16.06
CA ALA A 46 6.00 -9.28 -17.28
C ALA A 46 7.39 -8.62 -17.28
N ILE A 47 7.57 -7.55 -16.51
CA ILE A 47 8.80 -6.74 -16.49
C ILE A 47 9.50 -6.72 -15.12
N LEU A 48 8.95 -7.40 -14.09
CA LEU A 48 9.46 -7.36 -12.72
C LEU A 48 10.90 -7.92 -12.63
N PRO A 49 11.90 -7.08 -12.28
CA PRO A 49 13.27 -7.55 -12.13
C PRO A 49 13.46 -8.39 -10.86
N LYS A 50 14.52 -9.21 -10.84
CA LYS A 50 14.99 -9.82 -9.59
C LYS A 50 15.78 -8.79 -8.78
N THR A 51 15.64 -8.83 -7.46
CA THR A 51 16.36 -7.97 -6.52
C THR A 51 16.67 -8.72 -5.23
N GLU A 52 17.73 -8.32 -4.54
CA GLU A 52 18.08 -8.80 -3.19
C GLU A 52 17.49 -7.93 -2.07
N GLY A 53 16.98 -6.74 -2.39
CA GLY A 53 16.42 -5.79 -1.44
C GLY A 53 15.22 -5.02 -2.00
N ILE A 54 14.74 -4.04 -1.23
CA ILE A 54 13.64 -3.18 -1.63
C ILE A 54 14.11 -2.23 -2.73
N VAL A 55 13.38 -2.21 -3.85
CA VAL A 55 13.58 -1.29 -4.97
C VAL A 55 12.33 -0.44 -5.11
N TYR A 56 12.53 0.87 -5.23
CA TYR A 56 11.48 1.85 -5.48
C TYR A 56 11.78 2.58 -6.78
N GLU A 57 10.82 2.55 -7.71
CA GLU A 57 10.88 3.30 -8.96
C GLU A 57 9.57 4.09 -9.08
N PRO A 58 9.61 5.43 -8.94
CA PRO A 58 8.38 6.25 -8.89
C PRO A 58 7.63 6.34 -10.23
N SER A 59 8.30 6.02 -11.34
CA SER A 59 7.73 6.10 -12.69
C SER A 59 8.37 5.04 -13.56
N VAL A 60 7.54 4.14 -14.10
CA VAL A 60 7.94 3.04 -14.97
C VAL A 60 7.12 3.16 -16.27
N PRO A 61 7.74 3.52 -17.41
CA PRO A 61 7.00 3.83 -18.64
C PRO A 61 6.00 2.75 -19.07
N ALA A 62 6.37 1.47 -18.94
CA ALA A 62 5.51 0.35 -19.29
C ALA A 62 4.25 0.21 -18.40
N LEU A 63 4.28 0.73 -17.16
CA LEU A 63 3.13 0.77 -16.26
C LEU A 63 2.27 2.01 -16.50
N GLU A 64 2.88 3.11 -16.95
CA GLU A 64 2.19 4.37 -17.28
C GLU A 64 1.44 4.30 -18.63
N GLU A 65 1.77 3.34 -19.49
CA GLU A 65 1.07 3.11 -20.76
C GLU A 65 -0.47 3.14 -20.57
N PRO A 66 -1.23 3.74 -21.51
CA PRO A 66 -2.68 3.85 -21.38
C PRO A 66 -3.35 2.50 -21.10
N SER A 67 -4.24 2.48 -20.12
CA SER A 67 -5.09 1.34 -19.75
C SER A 67 -6.44 1.83 -19.25
N ALA A 68 -7.44 0.94 -19.24
CA ALA A 68 -8.73 1.26 -18.64
C ALA A 68 -8.58 1.59 -17.15
N PHE A 69 -7.71 0.85 -16.45
CA PHE A 69 -7.38 1.08 -15.04
C PHE A 69 -6.77 2.48 -14.81
N ASN A 70 -5.67 2.82 -15.50
CA ASN A 70 -5.02 4.13 -15.36
C ASN A 70 -6.00 5.27 -15.67
N THR A 71 -6.81 5.12 -16.73
CA THR A 71 -7.81 6.13 -17.10
C THR A 71 -8.85 6.34 -16.00
N ALA A 72 -9.32 5.25 -15.38
CA ALA A 72 -10.32 5.30 -14.32
C ALA A 72 -9.74 5.93 -13.04
N ILE A 73 -8.53 5.53 -12.63
CA ILE A 73 -7.83 6.11 -11.47
C ILE A 73 -7.56 7.60 -11.66
N PHE A 74 -7.04 8.00 -12.82
CA PHE A 74 -6.81 9.41 -13.18
C PHE A 74 -8.07 10.26 -13.06
N ARG A 75 -9.19 9.81 -13.64
CA ARG A 75 -10.44 10.59 -13.69
C ARG A 75 -11.19 10.60 -12.38
N GLU A 76 -11.25 9.47 -11.70
CA GLU A 76 -12.19 9.26 -10.60
C GLU A 76 -11.56 9.34 -9.20
N VAL A 77 -10.26 9.03 -9.07
CA VAL A 77 -9.54 9.13 -7.80
C VAL A 77 -8.75 10.43 -7.76
N TYR A 78 -7.94 10.69 -8.79
CA TYR A 78 -7.09 11.89 -8.86
C TYR A 78 -7.78 13.13 -9.43
N GLY A 79 -9.04 13.02 -9.88
CA GLY A 79 -9.81 14.17 -10.38
C GLY A 79 -9.16 14.90 -11.56
N GLY A 80 -8.40 14.19 -12.39
CA GLY A 80 -7.68 14.76 -13.53
C GLY A 80 -6.32 15.37 -13.22
N MET A 81 -5.81 15.24 -11.98
CA MET A 81 -4.44 15.63 -11.65
C MET A 81 -3.42 14.70 -12.35
N PRO A 82 -2.24 15.21 -12.74
CA PRO A 82 -1.16 14.37 -13.27
C PRO A 82 -0.83 13.20 -12.34
N MET A 83 -0.60 12.03 -12.93
CA MET A 83 -0.26 10.80 -12.22
C MET A 83 1.08 10.27 -12.73
N GLN A 84 1.85 9.68 -11.83
CA GLN A 84 2.99 8.81 -12.16
C GLN A 84 2.63 7.39 -11.72
N VAL A 85 3.07 6.39 -12.49
CA VAL A 85 2.82 4.98 -12.14
C VAL A 85 4.16 4.27 -12.03
N GLY A 86 4.48 3.89 -10.81
CA GLY A 86 5.71 3.22 -10.44
C GLY A 86 5.44 1.91 -9.70
N TRP A 87 6.46 1.45 -8.97
CA TRP A 87 6.34 0.30 -8.08
C TRP A 87 7.31 0.39 -6.90
N CYS A 88 7.00 -0.38 -5.87
CA CYS A 88 7.92 -0.78 -4.82
C CYS A 88 7.91 -2.31 -4.75
N TYR A 89 9.07 -2.96 -4.90
CA TYR A 89 9.16 -4.42 -4.90
C TYR A 89 10.43 -4.92 -4.21
N GLY A 90 10.46 -6.21 -3.87
CA GLY A 90 11.56 -6.85 -3.14
C GLY A 90 11.09 -7.49 -1.85
N VAL A 91 12.02 -7.74 -0.93
CA VAL A 91 11.74 -8.36 0.37
C VAL A 91 11.89 -7.31 1.47
N ASN A 92 10.79 -7.01 2.17
CA ASN A 92 10.81 -6.23 3.40
C ASN A 92 10.30 -7.07 4.57
N LEU A 93 11.05 -7.11 5.66
CA LEU A 93 10.72 -7.85 6.89
C LEU A 93 10.67 -6.96 8.13
N GLN A 94 10.82 -5.65 7.99
CA GLN A 94 10.87 -4.70 9.12
C GLN A 94 10.12 -3.40 8.83
N MET A 95 9.65 -2.75 9.89
CA MET A 95 9.17 -1.39 9.81
C MET A 95 10.37 -0.44 9.75
N ALA A 96 10.79 -0.07 8.54
CA ALA A 96 11.98 0.73 8.29
C ALA A 96 11.74 2.25 8.41
N GLY A 97 10.47 2.68 8.39
CA GLY A 97 10.10 4.09 8.46
C GLY A 97 8.59 4.29 8.36
N LEU A 98 8.19 5.55 8.40
CA LEU A 98 6.87 6.04 8.04
C LEU A 98 7.04 7.31 7.23
N GLU A 99 6.40 7.36 6.07
CA GLU A 99 6.26 8.54 5.21
C GLU A 99 4.78 8.84 5.02
N TYR A 100 4.48 10.04 4.55
CA TYR A 100 3.14 10.41 4.12
C TYR A 100 3.22 11.35 2.94
N HIS A 101 2.17 11.31 2.11
CA HIS A 101 2.10 12.06 0.87
C HIS A 101 1.06 13.16 1.02
N ARG A 102 1.24 14.28 0.31
CA ARG A 102 0.26 15.39 0.32
C ARG A 102 -0.99 15.09 -0.51
N GLY A 103 -0.95 14.04 -1.34
CA GLY A 103 -2.08 13.52 -2.13
C GLY A 103 -2.35 12.05 -1.80
N SER A 104 -3.38 11.47 -2.42
CA SER A 104 -3.62 10.02 -2.32
C SER A 104 -2.56 9.23 -3.10
N GLU A 105 -2.17 8.10 -2.54
CA GLU A 105 -1.48 7.02 -3.25
C GLU A 105 -2.47 5.87 -3.52
N VAL A 106 -2.43 5.31 -4.73
CA VAL A 106 -3.24 4.14 -5.10
C VAL A 106 -2.32 2.95 -5.32
N ASP A 107 -2.46 1.95 -4.45
CA ASP A 107 -1.70 0.71 -4.49
C ASP A 107 -2.45 -0.38 -5.26
N VAL A 108 -1.70 -1.09 -6.10
CA VAL A 108 -2.11 -2.37 -6.69
C VAL A 108 -1.24 -3.48 -6.11
N CYS A 109 -1.83 -4.34 -5.29
CA CYS A 109 -1.09 -5.43 -4.65
C CYS A 109 -0.78 -6.54 -5.67
N ILE A 110 0.45 -6.59 -6.20
CA ILE A 110 0.89 -7.64 -7.14
C ILE A 110 0.97 -9.02 -6.44
N THR A 111 1.34 -9.00 -5.16
CA THR A 111 1.44 -10.15 -4.25
C THR A 111 0.67 -9.87 -2.97
N ASP A 112 0.48 -10.90 -2.14
CA ASP A 112 0.04 -10.71 -0.77
C ASP A 112 1.06 -9.86 -0.02
N GLN A 113 0.58 -8.93 0.81
CA GLN A 113 1.44 -8.05 1.59
C GLN A 113 0.78 -7.65 2.92
N VAL A 114 1.60 -7.22 3.87
CA VAL A 114 1.12 -6.58 5.11
C VAL A 114 1.49 -5.10 5.08
N LEU A 115 0.48 -4.25 5.19
CA LEU A 115 0.61 -2.81 5.35
C LEU A 115 0.80 -2.49 6.83
N LEU A 116 1.83 -1.71 7.15
CA LEU A 116 1.98 -1.05 8.45
C LEU A 116 1.62 0.42 8.26
N VAL A 117 0.53 0.85 8.89
CA VAL A 117 -0.06 2.18 8.64
C VAL A 117 -0.25 2.97 9.93
N GLY A 118 -0.05 4.28 9.81
CA GLY A 118 -0.29 5.29 10.84
C GLY A 118 -1.21 6.41 10.34
N HIS A 119 -1.52 7.37 11.21
CA HIS A 119 -2.41 8.49 10.88
C HIS A 119 -1.73 9.83 11.19
N VAL A 120 -1.81 10.82 10.30
CA VAL A 120 -1.10 12.11 10.48
C VAL A 120 -1.50 12.86 11.74
N GLU A 121 -2.72 12.65 12.24
CA GLU A 121 -3.16 13.25 13.51
C GLU A 121 -2.46 12.65 14.74
N ASP A 122 -1.83 11.48 14.62
CA ASP A 122 -1.05 10.87 15.70
C ASP A 122 0.41 11.41 15.73
N ILE A 123 0.78 12.29 14.79
CA ILE A 123 2.08 12.99 14.79
C ILE A 123 2.08 14.03 15.92
N VAL A 124 3.12 13.99 16.75
CA VAL A 124 3.37 15.01 17.76
C VAL A 124 4.31 16.08 17.20
N TYR A 125 3.77 17.28 17.01
CA TYR A 125 4.53 18.46 16.62
C TYR A 125 5.04 19.20 17.87
N GLY A 126 6.35 19.28 18.03
CA GLY A 126 7.03 20.01 19.10
C GLY A 126 8.34 20.62 18.60
N GLU A 127 9.33 20.79 19.48
CA GLU A 127 10.70 21.15 19.07
C GLU A 127 11.30 20.10 18.13
N GLU A 128 10.95 18.84 18.35
CA GLU A 128 11.19 17.73 17.43
C GLU A 128 9.84 17.11 17.00
N ILE A 129 9.76 16.70 15.74
CA ILE A 129 8.61 15.95 15.22
C ILE A 129 8.79 14.49 15.63
N SER A 130 7.77 13.89 16.23
CA SER A 130 7.81 12.48 16.64
C SER A 130 6.51 11.74 16.35
N TYR A 131 6.59 10.42 16.24
CA TYR A 131 5.46 9.52 16.06
C TYR A 131 5.64 8.30 16.96
N ASP A 132 4.64 8.00 17.80
CA ASP A 132 4.67 6.81 18.65
C ASP A 132 4.29 5.58 17.83
N THR A 133 5.25 4.67 17.63
CA THR A 133 5.07 3.46 16.82
C THR A 133 4.02 2.50 17.39
N ARG A 134 3.59 2.67 18.65
CA ARG A 134 2.45 1.94 19.22
C ARG A 134 1.11 2.30 18.57
N HIS A 135 1.04 3.40 17.83
CA HIS A 135 -0.13 3.79 17.04
C HIS A 135 -0.13 3.18 15.62
N VAL A 136 0.91 2.45 15.23
CA VAL A 136 0.93 1.74 13.95
C VAL A 136 0.00 0.54 14.00
N ALA A 137 -0.89 0.45 13.01
CA ALA A 137 -1.78 -0.68 12.80
C ALA A 137 -1.29 -1.54 11.63
N ALA A 138 -1.59 -2.83 11.68
CA ALA A 138 -1.19 -3.78 10.64
C ALA A 138 -2.39 -4.37 9.91
N PHE A 139 -2.36 -4.32 8.58
CA PHE A 139 -3.43 -4.85 7.73
C PHE A 139 -2.86 -5.75 6.63
N TYR A 140 -3.40 -6.96 6.52
CA TYR A 140 -3.12 -7.88 5.43
C TYR A 140 -3.95 -7.50 4.20
N ALA A 141 -3.25 -7.28 3.09
CA ALA A 141 -3.78 -7.02 1.77
C ALA A 141 -3.48 -8.22 0.86
N PRO A 142 -4.51 -8.96 0.39
CA PRO A 142 -4.29 -10.05 -0.56
C PRO A 142 -3.88 -9.50 -1.94
N ALA A 143 -3.12 -10.30 -2.69
CA ALA A 143 -2.82 -10.03 -4.09
C ALA A 143 -4.10 -9.75 -4.89
N GLY A 144 -4.04 -8.77 -5.80
CA GLY A 144 -5.19 -8.30 -6.56
C GLY A 144 -6.00 -7.20 -5.88
N SER A 145 -5.67 -6.81 -4.65
CA SER A 145 -6.31 -5.67 -4.00
C SER A 145 -5.90 -4.35 -4.66
N VAL A 146 -6.85 -3.42 -4.73
CA VAL A 146 -6.62 -2.01 -5.07
C VAL A 146 -6.96 -1.18 -3.85
N ILE A 147 -6.01 -0.40 -3.35
CA ILE A 147 -6.14 0.32 -2.08
C ILE A 147 -5.81 1.78 -2.32
N GLU A 148 -6.59 2.67 -1.71
CA GLU A 148 -6.22 4.09 -1.63
C GLU A 148 -5.69 4.39 -0.23
N LEU A 149 -4.48 4.92 -0.19
CA LEU A 149 -3.83 5.52 0.97
C LEU A 149 -3.97 7.05 0.83
N PRO A 150 -4.97 7.67 1.46
CA PRO A 150 -5.21 9.11 1.39
C PRO A 150 -4.09 9.91 2.06
N ALA A 151 -4.08 11.24 1.88
CA ALA A 151 -3.03 12.13 2.36
C ALA A 151 -2.80 12.16 3.90
N TRP A 152 -3.71 11.56 4.68
CA TRP A 152 -3.56 11.40 6.14
C TRP A 152 -2.97 10.06 6.56
N ASN A 153 -2.73 9.15 5.62
CA ASN A 153 -2.11 7.87 5.87
C ASN A 153 -0.59 8.04 6.00
N LEU A 154 -0.01 7.48 7.06
CA LEU A 154 1.42 7.20 7.13
C LEU A 154 1.65 5.74 6.74
N HIS A 155 2.60 5.47 5.87
CA HIS A 155 2.99 4.11 5.49
C HIS A 155 4.45 4.09 5.06
N PHE A 156 4.95 2.91 4.70
CA PHE A 156 6.24 2.75 4.02
C PHE A 156 6.14 1.48 3.17
N ALA A 157 7.24 1.07 2.54
CA ALA A 157 7.31 -0.17 1.77
C ALA A 157 6.62 -1.34 2.50
N PRO A 158 5.59 -1.98 1.91
CA PRO A 158 4.84 -3.05 2.56
C PRO A 158 5.73 -4.22 2.99
N LEU A 159 5.30 -4.95 4.02
CA LEU A 159 5.97 -6.18 4.44
C LEU A 159 5.61 -7.34 3.51
N HIS A 160 6.63 -8.12 3.16
CA HIS A 160 6.50 -9.35 2.39
C HIS A 160 5.76 -10.44 3.19
N VAL A 161 4.96 -11.25 2.49
CA VAL A 161 4.18 -12.38 3.03
C VAL A 161 4.63 -13.69 2.39
#